data_AF-A0A7J8XKE6-F1
#
_entry.id   AF-A0A7J8XKE6-F1
#
_cell.length_a   1.000
_cell.length_b   1.000
_cell.length_c   1.000
_cell.angle_alpha   90.00
_cell.angle_beta   90.00
_cell.angle_gamma   90.00
#
_symmetry.space_group_name_H-M   'P 1'
#
loop_
_entity.id
_entity.type
_entity.pdbx_description
1 polymer ?
#
loop_
_entity_poly.entity_id
_entity_poly.type
_entity_poly.pdbx_seq_one_letter_code
_entity_poly.pdbx_strand_id
1 'polypeptide(L)'
;HLQKIEFEACPSLVSFEENVLPTTNLRVLRVLLIAFCKNFRALPKCINNFTSLRELKVSNCSAGISFPEEGFPTNLTSLQISKAPRIYTSLVEWGLNRLTSLQELEISGEGCSSVKSFPEEGIGMTLPPSLTSICIRDFENLEFVY
;
A
#
# COMPACT_ATOMS: atom_id res chain seq x y z
N HIS A 1 13.93 -16.94 -10.68
CA HIS A 1 14.34 -16.14 -9.52
C HIS A 1 14.00 -14.66 -9.70
N LEU A 2 12.75 -14.32 -10.00
CA LEU A 2 12.35 -12.94 -10.23
C LEU A 2 12.12 -12.24 -8.89
N GLN A 3 12.90 -11.20 -8.58
CA GLN A 3 12.84 -10.48 -7.30
C GLN A 3 12.20 -9.09 -7.41
N LYS A 4 12.02 -8.60 -8.63
CA LYS A 4 11.55 -7.24 -8.89
C LYS A 4 10.60 -7.25 -10.07
N ILE A 5 9.43 -6.64 -9.89
CA ILE A 5 8.43 -6.42 -10.93
C ILE A 5 8.10 -4.94 -10.94
N GLU A 6 8.17 -4.34 -12.12
CA GLU A 6 7.84 -2.93 -12.33
C GLU A 6 6.87 -2.80 -13.52
N PHE A 7 5.78 -2.10 -13.30
CA PHE A 7 4.86 -1.67 -14.34
C PHE A 7 4.84 -0.15 -14.35
N GLU A 8 5.38 0.46 -15.39
CA GLU A 8 5.39 1.92 -15.55
C GLU A 8 4.62 2.30 -16.81
N ALA A 9 3.72 3.28 -16.68
CA ALA A 9 2.96 3.85 -17.78
C ALA A 9 2.27 2.78 -18.66
N CYS A 10 1.73 1.72 -18.05
CA CYS A 10 1.02 0.65 -18.73
C CYS A 10 -0.50 0.93 -18.73
N PRO A 11 -1.06 1.61 -19.75
CA PRO A 11 -2.47 2.03 -19.72
C PRO A 11 -3.42 0.85 -19.83
N SER A 12 -3.02 -0.29 -20.39
CA SER A 12 -3.90 -1.47 -20.54
C SER A 12 -3.83 -2.42 -19.34
N LEU A 13 -2.95 -2.18 -18.37
CA LEU A 13 -2.84 -3.04 -17.18
C LEU A 13 -4.05 -2.80 -16.27
N VAL A 14 -4.84 -3.85 -16.04
CA VAL A 14 -6.05 -3.78 -15.21
C VAL A 14 -5.81 -4.34 -13.81
N SER A 15 -5.12 -5.45 -13.71
CA SER A 15 -4.86 -6.15 -12.46
C SER A 15 -3.50 -6.84 -12.50
N PHE A 16 -2.92 -7.07 -11.33
CA PHE A 16 -1.81 -8.00 -11.19
C PHE A 16 -2.39 -9.33 -10.69
N GLU A 17 -2.89 -10.13 -11.62
CA GLU A 17 -3.51 -11.41 -11.32
C GLU A 17 -2.50 -12.55 -11.21
N GLU A 18 -2.64 -13.32 -10.14
CA GLU A 18 -1.82 -14.50 -9.80
C GLU A 18 -1.90 -15.59 -10.88
N ASN A 19 -2.94 -15.59 -11.71
CA ASN A 19 -3.09 -16.54 -12.83
C ASN A 19 -1.95 -16.40 -13.87
N VAL A 20 -1.26 -15.26 -13.89
CA VAL A 20 -0.15 -14.98 -14.82
C VAL A 20 1.18 -15.51 -14.29
N LEU A 21 1.35 -15.62 -12.96
CA LEU A 21 2.59 -16.05 -12.32
C LEU A 21 2.29 -17.01 -11.16
N PRO A 22 2.82 -18.25 -11.17
CA PRO A 22 2.65 -19.18 -10.06
C PRO A 22 2.98 -18.49 -8.73
N THR A 23 2.07 -18.56 -7.76
CA THR A 23 2.21 -17.89 -6.44
C THR A 23 3.51 -18.30 -5.72
N THR A 24 4.04 -19.49 -6.01
CA THR A 24 5.36 -19.96 -5.56
C THR A 24 6.52 -19.10 -6.05
N ASN A 25 6.45 -18.55 -7.26
CA ASN A 25 7.48 -17.67 -7.81
C ASN A 25 7.46 -16.27 -7.19
N LEU A 26 6.31 -15.85 -6.62
CA LEU A 26 6.15 -14.55 -5.99
C LEU A 26 6.62 -14.52 -4.53
N ARG A 27 6.86 -15.68 -3.90
CA ARG A 27 7.42 -15.78 -2.54
C ARG A 27 8.80 -15.15 -2.41
N VAL A 28 9.56 -15.07 -3.50
CA VAL A 28 10.90 -14.46 -3.54
C VAL A 28 10.89 -13.02 -4.07
N LEU A 29 9.72 -12.49 -4.43
CA LEU A 29 9.57 -11.12 -4.88
C LEU A 29 9.90 -10.17 -3.71
N ARG A 30 10.79 -9.21 -3.97
CA ARG A 30 11.22 -8.20 -2.99
C ARG A 30 10.65 -6.83 -3.30
N VAL A 31 10.43 -6.52 -4.58
CA VAL A 31 10.00 -5.20 -5.03
C VAL A 31 8.85 -5.34 -6.02
N LEU A 32 7.73 -4.65 -5.74
CA LEU A 32 6.61 -4.49 -6.66
C LEU A 32 6.31 -3.00 -6.84
N LEU A 33 6.55 -2.47 -8.04
CA LEU A 33 6.23 -1.08 -8.38
C LEU A 33 5.18 -1.03 -9.49
N ILE A 34 4.16 -0.21 -9.30
CA ILE A 34 3.10 0.05 -10.27
C ILE A 34 2.90 1.55 -10.33
N ALA A 35 3.28 2.17 -11.45
CA ALA A 35 3.29 3.61 -11.64
C ALA A 35 2.58 4.01 -12.93
N PHE A 36 1.77 5.07 -12.88
CA PHE A 36 1.13 5.67 -14.06
C PHE A 36 0.24 4.70 -14.88
N CYS A 37 -0.26 3.63 -14.26
CA CYS A 37 -1.12 2.64 -14.89
C CYS A 37 -2.61 3.03 -14.70
N LYS A 38 -3.14 3.84 -15.62
CA LYS A 38 -4.44 4.50 -15.47
C LYS A 38 -5.64 3.56 -15.35
N ASN A 39 -5.57 2.34 -15.91
CA ASN A 39 -6.63 1.34 -15.81
C ASN A 39 -6.38 0.31 -14.70
N PHE A 40 -5.31 0.45 -13.91
CA PHE A 40 -5.00 -0.48 -12.84
C PHE A 40 -6.01 -0.34 -11.69
N ARG A 41 -6.60 -1.46 -11.29
CA ARG A 41 -7.75 -1.54 -10.39
C ARG A 41 -7.56 -2.51 -9.24
N ALA A 42 -6.59 -3.42 -9.26
CA ALA A 42 -6.47 -4.43 -8.21
C ALA A 42 -5.05 -4.95 -8.03
N LEU A 43 -4.57 -4.92 -6.77
CA LEU A 43 -3.43 -5.71 -6.32
C LEU A 43 -3.79 -7.20 -6.16
N PRO A 44 -2.80 -8.11 -6.08
CA PRO A 44 -3.04 -9.51 -5.76
C PRO A 44 -3.75 -9.66 -4.42
N LYS A 45 -4.77 -10.51 -4.37
CA LYS A 45 -5.53 -10.76 -3.13
C LYS A 45 -4.64 -11.39 -2.06
N CYS A 46 -3.70 -12.25 -2.44
CA CYS A 46 -2.79 -12.91 -1.51
C CYS A 46 -1.42 -12.22 -1.39
N ILE A 47 -1.32 -10.90 -1.60
CA ILE A 47 -0.05 -10.17 -1.46
C ILE A 47 0.59 -10.32 -0.07
N ASN A 48 -0.21 -10.59 0.97
CA ASN A 48 0.27 -10.95 2.31
C ASN A 48 1.15 -12.23 2.32
N ASN A 49 0.97 -13.13 1.34
CA ASN A 49 1.82 -14.32 1.16
C ASN A 49 3.16 -14.03 0.48
N PHE A 50 3.42 -12.79 0.05
CA PHE A 50 4.69 -12.42 -0.57
C PHE A 50 5.71 -12.15 0.53
N THR A 51 6.13 -13.23 1.21
CA THR A 51 6.90 -13.16 2.46
C THR A 51 8.27 -12.50 2.31
N SER A 52 8.81 -12.40 1.09
CA SER A 52 10.06 -11.67 0.83
C SER A 52 9.86 -10.21 0.42
N LEU A 53 8.62 -9.75 0.26
CA LEU A 53 8.32 -8.40 -0.24
C LEU A 53 8.79 -7.37 0.79
N ARG A 54 9.63 -6.45 0.32
CA ARG A 54 10.21 -5.35 1.10
C ARG A 54 9.66 -4.01 0.66
N GLU A 55 9.46 -3.83 -0.64
CA GLU A 55 9.05 -2.55 -1.21
C GLU A 55 7.79 -2.73 -2.05
N LEU A 56 6.77 -1.95 -1.72
CA LEU A 56 5.54 -1.85 -2.50
C LEU A 56 5.28 -0.39 -2.84
N LYS A 57 5.18 -0.10 -4.13
CA LYS A 57 4.79 1.22 -4.63
C LYS A 57 3.61 1.11 -5.59
N VAL A 58 2.55 1.86 -5.32
CA VAL A 58 1.41 2.03 -6.21
C VAL A 58 1.17 3.54 -6.37
N SER A 59 1.56 4.10 -7.51
CA SER A 59 1.48 5.54 -7.73
C SER A 59 0.79 5.94 -9.02
N ASN A 60 0.03 7.04 -8.96
CA ASN A 60 -0.64 7.63 -10.14
C ASN A 60 -1.44 6.61 -10.99
N CYS A 61 -2.09 5.65 -10.33
CA CYS A 61 -2.94 4.65 -10.95
C CYS A 61 -4.42 5.06 -10.87
N SER A 62 -5.37 4.18 -11.22
CA SER A 62 -6.79 4.53 -11.17
C SER A 62 -7.23 4.80 -9.72
N ALA A 63 -8.13 5.77 -9.53
CA ALA A 63 -8.72 6.03 -8.22
C ALA A 63 -9.60 4.88 -7.71
N GLY A 64 -9.86 3.83 -8.49
CA GLY A 64 -10.69 2.70 -8.08
C GLY A 64 -9.89 1.47 -7.62
N ILE A 65 -8.64 1.63 -7.18
CA ILE A 65 -7.82 0.47 -6.78
C ILE A 65 -8.43 -0.23 -5.57
N SER A 66 -8.68 -1.52 -5.71
CA SER A 66 -8.90 -2.44 -4.61
C SER A 66 -7.57 -2.97 -4.08
N PHE A 67 -7.47 -2.92 -2.75
CA PHE A 67 -6.35 -3.46 -1.99
C PHE A 67 -6.75 -4.79 -1.34
N PRO A 68 -5.78 -5.64 -0.93
CA PRO A 68 -6.07 -6.90 -0.23
C PRO A 68 -6.84 -6.66 1.08
N GLU A 69 -7.77 -7.56 1.41
CA GLU A 69 -8.49 -7.51 2.70
C GLU A 69 -7.56 -7.87 3.88
N GLU A 70 -6.62 -8.79 3.67
CA GLU A 70 -5.66 -9.22 4.71
C GLU A 70 -4.48 -8.26 4.92
N GLY A 71 -4.44 -7.16 4.15
CA GLY A 71 -3.35 -6.19 4.21
C GLY A 71 -2.05 -6.69 3.58
N PHE A 72 -0.93 -6.22 4.14
CA PHE A 72 0.42 -6.40 3.58
C PHE A 72 1.29 -7.28 4.47
N PRO A 73 2.33 -7.95 3.89
CA PRO A 73 3.23 -8.78 4.66
C PRO A 73 4.01 -7.95 5.68
N THR A 74 4.22 -8.49 6.89
CA THR A 74 4.91 -7.80 8.01
C THR A 74 6.40 -7.54 7.76
N ASN A 75 6.97 -8.15 6.72
CA ASN A 75 8.34 -7.95 6.27
C ASN A 75 8.54 -6.70 5.40
N LEU A 76 7.46 -6.00 5.04
CA LEU A 76 7.52 -4.79 4.23
C LEU A 76 8.29 -3.69 4.97
N THR A 77 9.26 -3.07 4.29
CA THR A 77 10.08 -1.97 4.82
C THR A 77 9.69 -0.62 4.23
N SER A 78 9.14 -0.60 3.01
CA SER A 78 8.67 0.63 2.36
C SER A 78 7.31 0.41 1.70
N LEU A 79 6.34 1.26 2.05
CA LEU A 79 4.99 1.28 1.49
C LEU A 79 4.68 2.67 0.94
N GLN A 80 4.47 2.77 -0.37
CA GLN A 80 4.13 4.02 -1.04
C GLN A 80 2.84 3.87 -1.84
N ILE A 81 1.79 4.59 -1.46
CA ILE A 81 0.49 4.54 -2.10
C ILE A 81 -0.01 5.97 -2.38
N SER A 82 -0.35 6.29 -3.63
CA SER A 82 -0.96 7.58 -3.99
C SER A 82 -2.18 7.39 -4.87
N LYS A 83 -3.14 8.33 -4.83
CA LYS A 83 -4.40 8.26 -5.59
C LYS A 83 -5.24 7.04 -5.23
N ALA A 84 -5.34 6.77 -3.94
CA ALA A 84 -6.09 5.65 -3.39
C ALA A 84 -7.18 6.19 -2.45
N PRO A 85 -8.44 6.30 -2.91
CA PRO A 85 -9.50 6.79 -2.04
C PRO A 85 -9.74 5.78 -0.92
N ARG A 86 -10.05 6.31 0.27
CA ARG A 86 -10.27 5.52 1.49
C ARG A 86 -9.05 4.71 1.94
N ILE A 87 -7.84 5.04 1.48
CA ILE A 87 -6.61 4.35 1.91
C ILE A 87 -6.48 4.34 3.43
N TYR A 88 -6.91 5.41 4.10
CA TYR A 88 -6.89 5.49 5.54
C TYR A 88 -7.73 4.40 6.22
N THR A 89 -8.97 4.19 5.78
CA THR A 89 -9.83 3.12 6.29
C THR A 89 -9.18 1.76 6.12
N SER A 90 -8.55 1.52 4.96
CA SER A 90 -7.87 0.25 4.72
C SER A 90 -6.62 0.06 5.59
N LEU A 91 -5.80 1.10 5.79
CA LEU A 91 -4.69 1.06 6.75
C LEU A 91 -5.17 0.74 8.17
N VAL A 92 -6.37 1.21 8.53
CA VAL A 92 -7.04 0.86 9.78
C VAL A 92 -7.39 -0.61 9.87
N GLU A 93 -8.08 -1.12 8.86
CA GLU A 93 -8.51 -2.53 8.80
C GLU A 93 -7.33 -3.51 8.75
N TRP A 94 -6.25 -3.16 8.05
CA TRP A 94 -5.04 -4.00 7.99
C TRP A 94 -4.28 -4.07 9.31
N GLY A 95 -4.51 -3.10 10.20
CA GLY A 95 -3.69 -2.90 11.38
C GLY A 95 -2.28 -2.46 10.99
N LEU A 96 -2.14 -1.22 10.51
CA LEU A 96 -0.86 -0.62 10.13
C LEU A 96 0.25 -0.86 11.19
N ASN A 97 -0.08 -0.79 12.48
CA ASN A 97 0.82 -1.09 13.59
C ASN A 97 1.44 -2.50 13.57
N ARG A 98 0.84 -3.47 12.86
CA ARG A 98 1.36 -4.84 12.69
C ARG A 98 2.51 -4.93 11.69
N LEU A 99 2.73 -3.90 10.87
CA LEU A 99 3.84 -3.85 9.92
C LEU A 99 5.15 -3.52 10.63
N THR A 100 5.60 -4.42 11.50
CA THR A 100 6.72 -4.22 12.44
C THR A 100 8.09 -4.06 11.80
N SER A 101 8.20 -4.24 10.48
CA SER A 101 9.41 -3.95 9.70
C SER A 101 9.31 -2.65 8.89
N LEU A 102 8.15 -1.98 8.88
CA LEU A 102 7.90 -0.82 8.02
C LEU A 102 8.69 0.38 8.53
N GLN A 103 9.60 0.88 7.69
CA GLN A 103 10.48 2.00 7.97
C GLN A 103 10.00 3.26 7.25
N GLU A 104 9.43 3.09 6.07
CA GLU A 104 8.98 4.19 5.21
C GLU A 104 7.49 4.01 4.86
N LEU A 105 6.70 5.04 5.14
CA LEU A 105 5.31 5.12 4.75
C LEU A 105 5.06 6.41 3.97
N GLU A 106 4.63 6.27 2.72
CA GLU A 106 4.13 7.38 1.91
C GLU A 106 2.69 7.10 1.51
N ILE A 107 1.77 7.97 1.90
CA ILE A 107 0.35 7.83 1.56
C ILE A 107 -0.24 9.15 1.09
N SER A 108 -1.11 9.08 0.09
CA SER A 108 -1.93 10.19 -0.35
C SER A 108 -3.39 9.91 -0.05
N GLY A 109 -4.07 10.86 0.60
CA GLY A 109 -5.42 10.73 1.12
C GLY A 109 -6.48 11.38 0.26
N GLU A 110 -6.37 11.30 -1.07
CA GLU A 110 -7.35 11.94 -1.95
C GLU A 110 -8.76 11.38 -1.66
N GLY A 111 -9.68 12.27 -1.26
CA GLY A 111 -11.04 11.89 -0.86
C GLY A 111 -11.18 11.33 0.56
N CYS A 112 -10.12 11.34 1.38
CA CYS A 112 -10.18 11.04 2.82
C CYS A 112 -10.56 12.29 3.63
N SER A 113 -11.74 12.86 3.35
CA SER A 113 -12.20 14.10 3.99
C SER A 113 -12.66 13.91 5.44
N SER A 114 -12.85 12.68 5.93
CA SER A 114 -13.23 12.43 7.33
C SER A 114 -12.06 12.44 8.31
N VAL A 115 -10.83 12.32 7.81
CA VAL A 115 -9.63 12.10 8.64
C VAL A 115 -9.07 13.44 9.10
N LYS A 116 -9.10 13.67 10.41
CA LYS A 116 -8.61 14.91 11.04
C LYS A 116 -7.27 14.77 11.76
N SER A 117 -6.92 13.56 12.17
CA SER A 117 -5.64 13.28 12.80
C SER A 117 -5.05 11.98 12.26
N PHE A 118 -3.73 11.86 12.31
CA PHE A 118 -3.04 10.64 11.90
C PHE A 118 -1.94 10.26 12.91
N PRO A 119 -2.01 9.05 13.50
CA PRO A 119 -3.19 8.17 13.58
C PRO A 119 -4.39 8.83 14.30
N GLU A 120 -5.63 8.42 14.02
CA GLU A 120 -6.79 8.92 14.78
C GLU A 120 -6.76 8.46 16.24
N GLU A 121 -6.82 9.42 17.16
CA GLU A 121 -7.01 9.17 18.58
C GLU A 121 -8.41 8.56 18.82
N GLY A 122 -8.48 7.47 19.58
CA GLY A 122 -9.75 6.83 19.98
C GLY A 122 -10.12 5.55 19.22
N ILE A 123 -9.48 5.26 18.08
CA ILE A 123 -9.63 3.97 17.37
C ILE A 123 -8.54 2.95 17.70
N GLY A 124 -7.62 3.29 18.62
CA GLY A 124 -6.53 2.40 19.05
C GLY A 124 -5.46 2.16 17.97
N MET A 125 -5.47 2.93 16.89
CA MET A 125 -4.44 2.86 15.85
C MET A 125 -3.15 3.53 16.32
N THR A 126 -2.01 2.90 16.03
CA THR A 126 -0.67 3.42 16.31
C THR A 126 0.22 3.27 15.09
N LEU A 127 1.27 4.08 15.01
CA LEU A 127 2.28 3.90 13.98
C LEU A 127 3.07 2.60 14.21
N PRO A 128 3.60 1.96 13.16
CA PRO A 128 4.50 0.83 13.32
C PRO A 128 5.73 1.27 14.12
N PRO A 129 6.22 0.44 15.07
CA PRO A 129 7.33 0.82 15.95
C PRO A 129 8.67 1.01 15.21
N SER A 130 8.78 0.47 13.99
CA SER A 130 9.95 0.57 13.12
C SER A 130 9.96 1.80 12.23
N LEU A 131 8.89 2.61 12.22
CA LEU A 131 8.72 3.68 11.25
C LEU A 131 9.72 4.81 11.50
N THR A 132 10.53 5.11 10.50
CA THR A 132 11.56 6.17 10.54
C THR A 132 11.26 7.34 9.61
N SER A 133 10.39 7.13 8.62
CA SER A 133 10.01 8.14 7.63
C SER A 133 8.53 8.03 7.32
N ILE A 134 7.84 9.17 7.37
CA ILE A 134 6.43 9.27 7.03
C ILE A 134 6.19 10.48 6.12
N CYS A 135 5.45 10.26 5.04
CA CYS A 135 4.99 11.29 4.12
C CYS A 135 3.49 11.12 3.89
N ILE A 136 2.72 12.13 4.27
CA ILE A 136 1.26 12.16 4.11
C ILE A 136 0.93 13.35 3.21
N ARG A 137 0.14 13.11 2.15
CA ARG A 137 -0.27 14.14 1.18
C ARG A 137 -1.76 14.11 0.94
N ASP A 138 -2.32 15.23 0.50
CA ASP A 138 -3.69 15.32 -0.02
C ASP A 138 -4.80 14.84 0.95
N PHE A 139 -4.54 14.83 2.27
CA PHE A 139 -5.57 14.69 3.29
C PHE A 139 -6.19 16.06 3.59
N GLU A 140 -7.32 16.37 2.95
CA GLU A 140 -7.91 17.72 2.92
C GLU A 140 -8.21 18.33 4.30
N ASN A 141 -8.55 17.50 5.29
CA ASN A 141 -8.97 17.95 6.62
C ASN A 141 -8.00 17.51 7.74
N LEU A 142 -6.77 17.08 7.41
CA LEU A 142 -5.80 16.66 8.41
C LEU A 142 -5.29 17.87 9.20
N GLU A 143 -5.63 17.91 10.49
CA GLU A 143 -5.28 18.98 11.44
C GLU A 143 -4.08 18.57 12.32
N PHE A 144 -3.93 17.28 12.67
CA PHE A 144 -2.92 16.82 13.63
C PHE A 144 -2.17 15.55 13.18
N VAL A 145 -0.89 15.45 13.57
CA VAL A 145 -0.05 14.25 13.42
C VAL A 145 0.65 13.99 14.76
N TYR A 146 0.54 12.77 15.28
CA TYR A 146 1.04 12.37 16.60
C TYR A 146 2.07 11.25 16.54
#